data_AF-A0A3P1WM07-F1
#
_entry.id   AF-A0A3P1WM07-F1
#
_cell.length_a   1.000
_cell.length_b   1.000
_cell.length_c   1.000
_cell.angle_alpha   90.00
_cell.angle_beta   90.00
_cell.angle_gamma   90.00
#
_symmetry.space_group_name_H-M   'P 1'
#
loop_
_entity.id
_entity.type
_entity.pdbx_description
1 polymer ?
#
loop_
_entity_poly.entity_id
_entity_poly.type
_entity_poly.pdbx_seq_one_letter_code
_entity_poly.pdbx_strand_id
1 'polypeptide(L)'
;TGDSEQGIVPCLTRAQLASMGLNTASISGMNLLADDACVPLTAMIHDATAHLDVGQQRLNLTIPQAFMSNRARGYIPPELWDPGINAGLLNYNFSGNSVQNRIG
;
A
#
# COMPACT_ATOMS: atom_id res chain seq x y z
N THR A 1 -11.10 24.72 -7.86
CA THR A 1 -10.04 25.58 -8.42
C THR A 1 -8.85 25.51 -7.48
N GLY A 2 -7.94 24.58 -7.74
CA GLY A 2 -6.77 24.29 -6.89
C GLY A 2 -5.49 24.35 -7.70
N ASP A 3 -5.31 25.43 -8.45
CA ASP A 3 -4.01 25.75 -9.03
C ASP A 3 -3.05 26.04 -7.86
N SER A 4 -1.89 25.39 -7.89
CA SER A 4 -0.80 25.64 -6.94
C SER A 4 -0.56 27.14 -6.86
N GLU A 5 -0.69 27.75 -5.68
CA GLU A 5 -0.52 29.21 -5.47
C GLU A 5 0.85 29.75 -5.95
N GLN A 6 1.75 28.88 -6.35
CA GLN A 6 3.12 29.13 -6.79
C GLN A 6 3.32 28.97 -8.31
N GLY A 7 2.29 28.55 -9.07
CA GLY A 7 2.36 28.39 -10.54
C GLY A 7 3.27 27.27 -11.06
N ILE A 8 3.83 26.45 -10.16
CA ILE A 8 4.69 25.31 -10.48
C ILE A 8 3.98 24.00 -10.14
N VAL A 9 4.21 22.97 -10.95
CA VAL A 9 3.67 21.62 -10.74
C VAL A 9 4.80 20.59 -10.74
N PRO A 10 4.78 19.58 -9.86
CA PRO A 10 5.78 18.53 -9.87
C PRO A 10 5.56 17.60 -11.08
N CYS A 11 6.64 17.23 -11.76
CA CYS A 11 6.60 16.13 -12.71
C CYS A 11 6.84 14.82 -11.96
N LEU A 12 5.77 14.03 -11.80
CA LEU A 12 5.82 12.68 -11.23
C LEU A 12 5.31 11.68 -12.25
N THR A 13 6.01 10.57 -12.42
CA THR A 13 5.59 9.49 -13.32
C THR A 13 4.52 8.61 -12.67
N ARG A 14 3.81 7.84 -13.50
CA ARG A 14 2.85 6.84 -13.02
C ARG A 14 3.49 5.86 -12.02
N ALA A 15 4.70 5.40 -12.29
CA ALA A 15 5.42 4.46 -11.43
C ALA A 15 5.77 5.08 -10.06
N GLN A 16 6.22 6.34 -10.04
CA GLN A 16 6.51 7.05 -8.79
C GLN A 16 5.25 7.20 -7.94
N LEU A 17 4.14 7.65 -8.53
CA LEU A 17 2.87 7.79 -7.81
C LEU A 17 2.36 6.45 -7.28
N ALA A 18 2.47 5.37 -8.05
CA ALA A 18 2.11 4.02 -7.60
C ALA A 18 2.92 3.59 -6.37
N SER A 19 4.24 3.85 -6.37
CA SER A 19 5.11 3.54 -5.24
C SER A 19 4.78 4.35 -3.97
N MET A 20 4.25 5.56 -4.13
CA MET A 20 3.74 6.40 -3.04
C MET A 20 2.37 5.95 -2.51
N GLY A 21 1.77 4.92 -3.13
CA GLY A 21 0.52 4.29 -2.69
C GLY A 21 -0.70 4.67 -3.51
N LEU A 22 -0.56 5.45 -4.58
CA LEU A 22 -1.68 5.75 -5.48
C LEU A 22 -2.15 4.47 -6.19
N ASN A 23 -3.45 4.21 -6.18
CA ASN A 23 -4.06 3.16 -6.98
C ASN A 23 -4.24 3.67 -8.42
N THR A 24 -3.22 3.49 -9.27
CA THR A 24 -3.26 3.98 -10.65
C THR A 24 -4.36 3.34 -11.51
N ALA A 25 -4.87 2.17 -11.09
CA ALA A 25 -5.95 1.48 -11.79
C ALA A 25 -7.34 2.09 -11.51
N SER A 26 -7.52 2.88 -10.44
CA SER A 26 -8.79 3.55 -10.14
C SER A 26 -8.98 4.87 -10.89
N ILE A 27 -7.98 5.31 -11.66
CA ILE A 27 -7.98 6.61 -12.35
C ILE A 27 -7.97 6.39 -13.86
N SER A 28 -9.12 6.67 -14.48
CA SER A 28 -9.31 6.55 -15.93
C SER A 28 -8.29 7.37 -16.72
N GLY A 29 -7.70 6.77 -17.75
CA GLY A 29 -6.75 7.42 -18.65
C GLY A 29 -5.30 7.45 -18.17
N MET A 30 -5.02 7.14 -16.89
CA MET A 30 -3.65 7.11 -16.37
C MET A 30 -2.79 6.00 -16.99
N ASN A 31 -3.41 4.90 -17.39
CA ASN A 31 -2.77 3.79 -18.09
C ASN A 31 -2.37 4.11 -19.55
N LEU A 32 -2.92 5.18 -20.15
CA LEU A 32 -2.60 5.59 -21.52
C LEU A 32 -1.34 6.45 -21.61
N LEU A 33 -0.85 6.98 -20.49
CA LEU A 33 0.37 7.77 -20.43
C LEU A 33 1.60 6.87 -20.67
N ALA A 34 2.64 7.43 -21.30
CA ALA A 34 3.95 6.77 -21.38
C ALA A 34 4.54 6.61 -19.97
N ASP A 35 5.47 5.66 -19.80
CA ASP A 35 6.02 5.31 -18.48
C ASP A 35 6.78 6.47 -17.82
N ASP A 36 7.41 7.33 -18.62
CA ASP A 36 8.18 8.50 -18.20
C ASP A 36 7.40 9.82 -18.29
N ALA A 37 6.13 9.78 -18.72
CA ALA A 37 5.31 10.99 -18.84
C ALA A 37 4.98 11.60 -17.47
N CYS A 38 5.02 12.93 -17.39
CA CYS A 38 4.54 13.67 -16.22
C CYS A 38 3.02 13.50 -16.11
N VAL A 39 2.55 12.97 -14.98
CA VAL A 39 1.13 12.80 -14.71
C VAL A 39 0.52 14.14 -14.28
N PRO A 40 -0.54 14.64 -14.97
CA PRO A 40 -1.23 15.86 -14.55
C PRO A 40 -2.17 15.59 -13.36
N LEU A 41 -1.57 15.41 -12.18
CA LEU A 41 -2.21 14.92 -10.94
C LEU A 41 -3.50 15.67 -10.58
N THR A 42 -3.44 17.01 -10.52
CA THR A 42 -4.55 17.89 -10.11
C THR A 42 -5.69 17.94 -11.14
N ALA A 43 -5.42 17.58 -12.40
CA ALA A 43 -6.42 17.51 -13.46
C ALA A 43 -7.07 16.13 -13.57
N MET A 44 -6.31 15.06 -13.28
CA MET A 44 -6.81 13.68 -13.38
C MET A 44 -7.51 13.19 -12.12
N ILE A 45 -7.19 13.77 -10.96
CA ILE A 45 -7.73 13.35 -9.66
C ILE A 45 -8.43 14.54 -9.01
N HIS A 46 -9.75 14.41 -8.84
CA HIS A 46 -10.55 15.39 -8.11
C HIS A 46 -10.04 15.54 -6.67
N ASP A 47 -9.98 16.78 -6.17
CA ASP A 47 -9.46 17.14 -4.84
C ASP A 47 -8.00 16.77 -4.54
N ALA A 48 -7.21 16.37 -5.55
CA ALA A 48 -5.77 16.22 -5.36
C ALA A 48 -5.08 17.60 -5.37
N THR A 49 -4.07 17.78 -4.51
CA THR A 49 -3.27 19.02 -4.45
C THR A 49 -1.78 18.72 -4.38
N ALA A 50 -0.98 19.68 -4.87
CA ALA A 50 0.48 19.66 -4.79
C ALA A 50 0.99 21.05 -4.36
N HIS A 51 1.79 21.07 -3.29
CA HIS A 51 2.34 22.31 -2.73
C HIS A 51 3.81 22.11 -2.34
N LEU A 52 4.69 22.99 -2.82
CA LEU A 52 6.10 22.98 -2.47
C LEU A 52 6.38 23.99 -1.34
N ASP A 53 6.82 23.49 -0.19
CA ASP A 53 7.40 24.32 0.87
C ASP A 53 8.91 24.37 0.68
N VAL A 54 9.39 25.45 0.07
CA VAL A 54 10.83 25.66 -0.19
C VAL A 54 11.61 25.88 1.11
N GLY A 55 11.00 26.50 2.13
CA GLY A 55 11.64 26.76 3.42
C GLY A 55 11.98 25.48 4.19
N GLN A 56 11.15 24.45 4.02
CA GLN A 56 11.37 23.11 4.60
C GLN A 56 11.93 22.09 3.60
N GLN A 57 12.15 22.47 2.34
CA GLN A 57 12.51 21.56 1.25
C GLN A 57 11.54 20.37 1.13
N ARG A 58 10.23 20.62 1.31
CA ARG A 58 9.20 19.58 1.39
C ARG A 58 8.13 19.75 0.31
N LEU A 59 7.89 18.70 -0.46
CA LEU A 59 6.73 18.60 -1.35
C LEU A 59 5.57 17.94 -0.60
N ASN A 60 4.50 18.69 -0.38
CA ASN A 60 3.26 18.17 0.22
C ASN A 60 2.30 17.76 -0.90
N LEU A 61 1.93 16.48 -0.92
CA LEU A 61 0.93 15.92 -1.83
C LEU A 61 -0.30 15.50 -1.03
N THR A 62 -1.48 15.92 -1.46
CA THR A 62 -2.75 15.47 -0.89
C THR A 62 -3.53 14.73 -1.97
N ILE A 63 -3.95 13.50 -1.66
CA ILE A 63 -4.68 12.63 -2.58
C ILE A 63 -5.84 12.02 -1.77
N PRO A 64 -7.10 12.07 -2.26
CA PRO A 64 -8.21 11.45 -1.55
C PRO A 64 -8.00 9.94 -1.40
N GLN A 65 -8.32 9.40 -0.22
CA GLN A 65 -8.11 7.98 0.08
C GLN A 65 -8.85 7.02 -0.87
N ALA A 66 -9.94 7.46 -1.52
CA ALA A 66 -10.64 6.69 -2.54
C ALA A 66 -9.75 6.30 -3.73
N PHE A 67 -8.69 7.06 -3.99
CA PHE A 67 -7.70 6.79 -5.05
C PHE A 67 -6.41 6.17 -4.51
N MET A 68 -6.33 5.87 -3.22
CA MET A 68 -5.19 5.19 -2.62
C MET A 68 -5.37 3.68 -2.68
N SER A 69 -4.27 2.96 -2.73
CA SER A 69 -4.28 1.49 -2.64
C SER A 69 -4.70 1.08 -1.24
N ASN A 70 -5.78 0.30 -1.13
CA ASN A 70 -6.28 -0.19 0.15
C ASN A 70 -5.27 -1.16 0.78
N ARG A 71 -4.57 -0.70 1.81
CA ARG A 71 -3.90 -1.59 2.76
C ARG A 71 -4.83 -1.77 3.94
N ALA A 72 -5.45 -2.95 4.07
CA ALA A 72 -6.23 -3.27 5.26
C ALA A 72 -5.34 -3.13 6.52
N ARG A 73 -5.93 -2.77 7.66
CA ARG A 73 -5.18 -2.77 8.93
C ARG A 73 -4.63 -4.19 9.16
N GLY A 74 -3.32 -4.31 9.34
CA GLY A 74 -2.64 -5.61 9.45
C GLY A 74 -2.22 -6.24 8.12
N TYR A 75 -2.32 -5.53 6.99
CA TYR A 75 -1.83 -6.03 5.70
C TYR A 75 -0.30 -6.17 5.70
N ILE A 76 0.17 -7.36 5.32
CA ILE A 76 1.58 -7.69 5.10
C ILE A 76 1.75 -8.03 3.62
N PRO A 77 2.63 -7.32 2.87
CA PRO A 77 2.93 -7.62 1.48
C PRO A 77 3.27 -9.11 1.26
N PRO A 78 2.73 -9.77 0.21
CA PRO A 78 2.99 -11.17 -0.10
C PRO A 78 4.47 -11.50 -0.31
N GLU A 79 5.25 -10.54 -0.79
CA GLU A 79 6.70 -10.62 -0.94
C GLU A 79 7.46 -10.79 0.39
N LEU A 80 6.83 -10.49 1.53
CA LEU A 80 7.39 -10.73 2.86
C LEU A 80 6.99 -12.10 3.44
N TRP A 81 6.15 -12.88 2.75
CA TRP A 81 5.71 -14.17 3.26
C TRP A 81 6.81 -15.21 3.03
N ASP A 82 7.22 -15.88 4.11
CA ASP A 82 8.18 -16.98 4.03
C ASP A 82 7.42 -18.29 3.71
N PRO A 83 7.66 -18.95 2.57
CA PRO A 83 7.05 -20.24 2.25
C PRO A 83 7.55 -21.37 3.16
N GLY A 84 8.57 -21.11 3.99
CA GLY A 84 9.26 -22.09 4.79
C GLY A 84 10.23 -22.92 3.96
N ILE A 85 10.63 -24.05 4.53
CA ILE A 85 11.56 -24.99 3.91
C ILE A 85 10.90 -26.35 3.70
N ASN A 86 11.43 -27.14 2.77
CA ASN A 86 11.00 -28.52 2.60
C ASN A 86 11.38 -29.34 3.84
N ALA A 87 10.39 -29.92 4.53
CA ALA A 87 10.60 -30.72 5.73
C ALA A 87 9.58 -31.87 5.83
N GLY A 88 9.99 -32.98 6.44
CA GLY A 88 9.08 -34.04 6.89
C GLY A 88 8.75 -33.87 8.37
N LEU A 89 7.50 -34.08 8.77
CA LEU A 89 7.04 -33.89 10.16
C LEU A 89 6.21 -35.08 10.62
N LEU A 90 6.61 -35.72 11.73
CA LEU A 90 5.87 -36.78 12.40
C LEU A 90 5.71 -36.40 13.87
N ASN A 91 4.48 -36.38 14.36
CA ASN A 91 4.17 -36.11 15.76
C ASN A 91 3.31 -37.25 16.31
N TYR A 92 3.74 -37.88 17.41
CA TYR A 92 3.01 -38.97 18.07
C TYR A 92 2.77 -38.62 19.54
N ASN A 93 1.56 -38.89 20.04
CA ASN A 93 1.21 -38.72 21.44
C ASN A 93 0.50 -39.97 21.95
N PHE A 94 1.04 -40.59 23.00
CA PHE A 94 0.45 -41.73 23.68
C PHE A 94 0.33 -41.45 25.17
N SER A 95 -0.90 -41.34 25.66
CA SER A 95 -1.21 -41.03 27.06
C SER A 95 -2.17 -42.06 27.63
N GLY A 96 -1.91 -42.53 28.86
CA GLY A 96 -2.76 -43.50 29.56
C GLY A 96 -2.92 -43.14 31.02
N ASN A 97 -4.10 -43.42 31.57
CA ASN A 97 -4.42 -43.21 32.97
C ASN A 97 -5.19 -44.42 33.51
N SER A 98 -4.88 -44.84 34.73
CA SER A 98 -5.60 -45.90 35.42
C SER A 98 -5.91 -45.41 36.84
N VAL A 99 -7.19 -45.26 37.15
CA VAL A 99 -7.69 -44.92 38.49
C VAL A 99 -8.42 -46.12 39.05
N GLN A 100 -8.02 -46.53 40.24
CA GLN A 100 -8.68 -47.60 40.97
C GLN A 100 -9.01 -47.08 42.37
N ASN A 101 -10.30 -46.89 42.63
CA ASN A 101 -10.78 -46.45 43.93
C ASN A 101 -11.20 -47.67 44.74
N ARG A 102 -10.67 -47.78 45.96
CA ARG A 102 -11.10 -48.78 46.93
C ARG A 102 -12.00 -48.06 47.95
N ILE A 103 -13.28 -48.43 47.97
CA ILE A 103 -14.20 -48.03 49.04
C ILE A 103 -14.14 -49.15 50.07
N GLY A 104 -13.73 -48.79 51.29
CA GLY A 104 -13.84 -49.57 52.51
C GLY A 104 -14.53 -48.73 53.55
#